data_AF-A0A954YR15-F1
#
_entry.id   AF-A0A954YR15-F1
#
_cell.length_a   1.000
_cell.length_b   1.000
_cell.length_c   1.000
_cell.angle_alpha   90.00
_cell.angle_beta   90.00
_cell.angle_gamma   90.00
#
_symmetry.space_group_name_H-M   'P 1'
#
loop_
_entity.id
_entity.type
_entity.pdbx_description
1 polymer ?
#
loop_
_entity_poly.entity_id
_entity_poly.type
_entity_poly.pdbx_seq_one_letter_code
_entity_poly.pdbx_strand_id
1 'polypeptide(L)'
;MFRTFATFLSMIRFSHTLFALPFALLAAVMAWRAEPSVALRWQDFMGIVLAMVTARSAAMAFNRLADYRIDADNPRTAGRHLPQGALSFRSVAMFAAV
;
A
#
# COMPACT_ATOMS: atom_id res chain seq x y z
N MET A 1 9.88 6.43 -21.11
CA MET A 1 8.55 6.24 -20.49
C MET A 1 8.42 4.93 -19.70
N PHE A 2 8.71 3.76 -20.28
CA PHE A 2 8.61 2.48 -19.54
C PHE A 2 9.48 2.36 -18.29
N ARG A 3 10.69 2.97 -18.30
CA ARG A 3 11.57 2.98 -17.11
C ARG A 3 10.96 3.77 -15.94
N THR A 4 10.35 4.92 -16.19
CA THR A 4 9.71 5.75 -15.17
C THR A 4 8.53 5.04 -14.51
N PHE A 5 7.74 4.30 -15.29
CA PHE A 5 6.62 3.50 -14.79
C PHE A 5 7.12 2.30 -13.96
N ALA A 6 8.18 1.63 -14.40
CA ALA A 6 8.84 0.57 -13.65
C ALA A 6 9.49 1.07 -12.34
N THR A 7 10.02 2.30 -12.31
CA THR A 7 10.54 2.94 -11.10
C THR A 7 9.42 3.34 -10.14
N PHE A 8 8.25 3.75 -10.65
CA PHE A 8 7.06 4.00 -9.84
C PHE A 8 6.50 2.70 -9.22
N LEU A 9 6.45 1.62 -10.01
CA LEU A 9 6.05 0.29 -9.54
C LEU A 9 7.07 -0.38 -8.61
N SER A 10 8.35 -0.01 -8.67
CA SER A 10 9.37 -0.52 -7.73
C SER A 10 9.36 0.23 -6.39
N MET A 11 8.82 1.46 -6.34
CA MET A 11 8.62 2.22 -5.11
C MET A 11 7.43 1.71 -4.28
N ILE A 12 6.37 1.22 -4.93
CA ILE A 12 5.42 0.33 -4.25
C ILE A 12 6.21 -0.94 -3.99
N ARG A 13 6.46 -1.28 -2.72
CA ARG A 13 7.19 -2.51 -2.40
C ARG A 13 6.35 -3.70 -2.86
N PHE A 14 6.45 -4.08 -4.13
CA PHE A 14 5.72 -5.18 -4.76
C PHE A 14 5.92 -6.46 -3.94
N SER A 15 7.13 -6.63 -3.40
CA SER A 15 7.46 -7.70 -2.46
C SER A 15 6.48 -7.78 -1.28
N HIS A 16 6.11 -6.66 -0.66
CA HIS A 16 5.19 -6.68 0.50
C HIS A 16 3.75 -6.99 0.12
N THR A 17 3.30 -6.53 -1.04
CA THR A 17 1.98 -6.91 -1.57
C THR A 17 1.97 -8.39 -1.94
N LEU A 18 3.03 -8.87 -2.58
CA LEU A 18 3.21 -10.28 -2.94
C LEU A 18 3.25 -11.19 -1.72
N PHE A 19 3.90 -10.77 -0.62
CA PHE A 19 3.89 -11.52 0.65
C PHE A 19 2.54 -11.47 1.36
N ALA A 20 1.76 -10.40 1.19
CA ALA A 20 0.44 -10.28 1.81
C ALA A 20 -0.67 -11.00 1.01
N LEU A 21 -0.48 -11.16 -0.30
CA LEU A 21 -1.49 -11.70 -1.21
C LEU A 21 -1.96 -13.12 -0.85
N PRO A 22 -1.08 -14.07 -0.45
CA PRO A 22 -1.52 -15.40 0.00
C PRO A 22 -2.50 -15.33 1.18
N PHE A 23 -2.28 -14.42 2.13
CA PHE A 23 -3.15 -14.28 3.30
C PHE A 23 -4.53 -13.72 2.92
N ALA A 24 -4.58 -12.75 2.02
CA ALA A 24 -5.85 -12.20 1.54
C ALA A 24 -6.64 -13.22 0.71
N LEU A 25 -5.96 -13.99 -0.15
CA LEU A 25 -6.61 -15.04 -0.93
C LEU A 25 -7.09 -16.18 -0.03
N LEU A 26 -6.31 -16.57 0.98
CA LEU A 26 -6.75 -17.55 1.98
C LEU A 26 -8.02 -17.06 2.69
N ALA A 27 -8.05 -15.80 3.13
CA ALA A 27 -9.22 -15.22 3.78
C ALA A 27 -10.45 -15.20 2.84
N ALA A 28 -10.26 -14.87 1.56
CA ALA A 28 -11.32 -14.89 0.56
C ALA A 28 -11.88 -16.30 0.33
N VAL A 29 -11.00 -17.31 0.24
CA VAL A 29 -11.42 -18.72 0.10
C VAL A 29 -12.16 -19.20 1.37
N MET A 30 -11.69 -18.81 2.55
CA MET A 30 -12.37 -19.12 3.81
C MET A 30 -13.77 -18.49 3.87
N ALA A 31 -13.91 -17.23 3.47
CA ALA A 31 -15.19 -16.53 3.42
C ALA A 31 -16.14 -17.20 2.41
N TRP A 32 -15.64 -17.56 1.23
CA TRP A 32 -16.42 -18.28 0.21
C TRP A 32 -16.90 -19.65 0.70
N ARG A 33 -16.04 -20.39 1.40
CA ARG A 33 -16.41 -21.70 1.98
C ARG A 33 -17.51 -21.56 3.05
N ALA A 34 -17.53 -20.45 3.79
CA ALA A 34 -18.52 -20.20 4.82
C ALA A 34 -19.90 -19.85 4.23
N GLU A 35 -19.95 -19.24 3.04
CA GLU A 35 -21.18 -18.85 2.36
C GLU A 35 -21.18 -19.31 0.89
N PRO A 36 -21.47 -20.61 0.61
CA PRO A 36 -21.34 -21.19 -0.73
C PRO A 36 -22.35 -20.62 -1.75
N SER A 37 -23.37 -19.90 -1.28
CA SER A 37 -24.39 -19.25 -2.10
C SER A 37 -23.82 -18.08 -2.93
N VAL A 38 -22.66 -17.54 -2.55
CA VAL A 38 -21.97 -16.46 -3.25
C VAL A 38 -20.99 -17.06 -4.24
N ALA A 39 -21.20 -16.85 -5.54
CA ALA A 39 -20.22 -17.25 -6.55
C ALA A 39 -18.99 -16.34 -6.51
N LEU A 40 -17.79 -16.92 -6.55
CA LEU A 40 -16.54 -16.17 -6.72
C LEU A 40 -16.50 -15.55 -8.11
N ARG A 41 -16.63 -14.22 -8.19
CA ARG A 41 -16.56 -13.49 -9.45
C ARG A 41 -15.14 -12.97 -9.66
N TRP A 42 -14.73 -12.82 -10.92
CA TRP A 42 -13.47 -12.17 -11.25
C TRP A 42 -13.39 -10.73 -10.70
N GLN A 43 -14.53 -10.05 -10.57
CA GLN A 43 -14.60 -8.73 -9.94
C GLN A 43 -14.16 -8.75 -8.47
N ASP A 44 -14.47 -9.81 -7.72
CA ASP A 44 -14.11 -9.92 -6.30
C ASP A 44 -12.59 -10.06 -6.16
N PHE A 45 -11.96 -10.87 -7.01
CA PHE A 45 -10.50 -10.99 -7.05
C PHE A 45 -9.83 -9.65 -7.38
N MET A 46 -10.31 -8.95 -8.41
CA MET A 46 -9.78 -7.62 -8.74
C MET A 46 -10.00 -6.61 -7.60
N GLY A 47 -11.16 -6.66 -6.94
CA GLY A 47 -11.48 -5.82 -5.79
C GLY A 47 -10.56 -6.08 -4.59
N ILE A 48 -10.29 -7.34 -4.28
CA ILE A 48 -9.35 -7.73 -3.21
C ILE A 48 -7.95 -7.20 -3.52
N VAL A 49 -7.45 -7.41 -4.74
CA VAL A 49 -6.11 -6.93 -5.13
C VAL A 49 -6.04 -5.41 -5.06
N LEU A 50 -7.05 -4.71 -5.58
CA LEU A 50 -7.10 -3.24 -5.53
C LEU A 50 -7.17 -2.73 -4.09
N ALA A 51 -8.02 -3.30 -3.25
CA ALA A 51 -8.17 -2.95 -1.85
C ALA A 51 -6.86 -3.17 -1.07
N MET A 52 -6.17 -4.29 -1.31
CA MET A 52 -4.87 -4.55 -0.69
C MET A 52 -3.81 -3.53 -1.08
N VAL A 53 -3.71 -3.20 -2.37
CA VAL A 53 -2.69 -2.27 -2.88
C VAL A 53 -2.95 -0.85 -2.36
N THR A 54 -4.19 -0.39 -2.41
CA THR A 54 -4.61 0.94 -1.93
C THR A 54 -4.43 1.03 -0.42
N ALA A 55 -5.03 0.14 0.37
CA ALA A 55 -4.93 0.16 1.82
C ALA A 55 -3.47 0.10 2.33
N ARG A 56 -2.61 -0.71 1.68
CA ARG A 56 -1.19 -0.78 2.06
C ARG A 56 -0.44 0.52 1.70
N SER A 57 -0.72 1.09 0.54
CA SER A 57 -0.10 2.33 0.09
C SER A 57 -0.54 3.51 0.97
N ALA A 58 -1.84 3.59 1.27
CA ALA A 58 -2.43 4.54 2.20
C ALA A 58 -1.81 4.43 3.59
N ALA A 59 -1.72 3.22 4.15
CA ALA A 59 -1.11 2.99 5.46
C ALA A 59 0.38 3.40 5.50
N MET A 60 1.16 3.10 4.47
CA MET A 60 2.57 3.52 4.41
C MET A 60 2.71 5.04 4.27
N ALA A 61 1.81 5.69 3.53
CA ALA A 61 1.78 7.14 3.38
C ALA A 61 1.36 7.83 4.69
N PHE A 62 0.33 7.30 5.35
CA PHE A 62 -0.13 7.75 6.65
C PHE A 62 0.95 7.63 7.72
N ASN A 63 1.62 6.47 7.81
CA ASN A 63 2.73 6.30 8.76
C ASN A 63 3.82 7.35 8.53
N ARG A 64 4.18 7.62 7.27
CA ARG A 64 5.15 8.68 6.95
C ARG A 64 4.66 10.08 7.31
N LEU A 65 3.36 10.35 7.15
CA LEU A 65 2.76 11.64 7.47
C LEU A 65 2.67 11.87 8.98
N ALA A 66 2.31 10.85 9.75
CA ALA A 66 2.20 10.91 11.21
C ALA A 66 3.59 10.96 11.86
N ASP A 67 4.52 10.15 11.37
CA ASP A 67 5.84 9.98 11.99
C ASP A 67 6.86 11.01 11.50
N TYR A 68 6.51 11.98 10.64
CA TYR A 68 7.50 12.84 9.97
C TYR A 68 8.43 13.60 10.92
N ARG A 69 7.93 14.04 12.08
CA ARG A 69 8.72 14.72 13.12
C ARG A 69 9.66 13.74 13.82
N ILE A 70 9.14 12.58 14.17
CA ILE A 70 9.90 11.51 14.85
C ILE A 70 10.98 10.96 13.93
N ASP A 71 10.66 10.81 12.65
CA ASP A 71 11.58 10.35 11.61
C ASP A 71 12.73 11.35 11.38
N ALA A 72 12.49 12.65 11.57
CA ALA A 72 13.50 13.71 11.46
C ALA A 72 14.53 13.66 12.59
N ASP A 73 14.09 13.32 13.81
CA ASP A 73 14.94 13.27 15.00
C ASP A 73 15.75 11.97 15.11
N ASN A 74 15.39 10.94 14.32
CA ASN A 74 16.07 9.65 14.35
C ASN A 74 17.15 9.55 13.25
N PRO A 75 18.44 9.38 13.62
CA PRO A 75 19.57 9.29 12.67
C PRO A 75 19.40 8.23 11.59
N ARG A 76 18.63 7.16 11.87
CA ARG A 76 18.36 6.05 10.94
C ARG A 76 17.33 6.41 9.87
N THR A 77 16.46 7.39 10.12
CA THR A 77 15.30 7.73 9.26
C THR A 77 15.30 9.19 8.82
N ALA A 78 16.23 10.01 9.33
CA ALA A 78 16.41 11.41 8.97
C ALA A 78 16.64 11.63 7.45
N GLY A 79 17.15 10.60 6.74
CA GLY A 79 17.34 10.61 5.30
C GLY A 79 16.08 10.39 4.44
N ARG A 80 14.88 10.28 5.05
CA ARG A 80 13.64 10.02 4.31
C ARG A 80 13.13 11.26 3.57
N HIS A 81 12.39 11.03 2.48
CA HIS A 81 11.95 12.08 1.57
C HIS A 81 10.99 13.11 2.20
N LEU A 82 10.24 12.75 3.26
CA LEU A 82 9.36 13.68 3.97
C LEU A 82 10.14 14.65 4.89
N PRO A 83 11.03 14.18 5.78
CA PRO A 83 11.85 15.08 6.60
C PRO A 83 12.85 15.91 5.79
N GLN A 84 13.27 15.43 4.60
CA GLN A 84 14.10 16.22 3.67
C GLN A 84 13.32 17.25 2.83
N GLY A 85 12.00 17.31 2.93
CA GLY A 85 11.17 18.24 2.14
C GLY A 85 11.08 17.92 0.64
N ALA A 86 11.55 16.75 0.20
CA ALA A 86 11.52 16.32 -1.20
C ALA A 86 10.10 15.95 -1.69
N LEU A 87 9.16 15.71 -0.77
CA LEU A 87 7.74 15.48 -1.07
C LEU A 87 6.87 16.46 -0.28
N SER A 88 5.95 17.13 -0.99
CA SER A 88 4.96 18.02 -0.37
C SER A 88 4.04 17.23 0.56
N PHE A 89 3.86 17.70 1.79
CA PHE A 89 2.95 17.15 2.78
C PHE A 89 1.53 16.95 2.22
N ARG A 90 1.05 17.91 1.41
CA ARG A 90 -0.27 17.84 0.77
C ARG A 90 -0.37 16.70 -0.25
N SER A 91 0.69 16.44 -1.00
CA SER A 91 0.71 15.34 -1.98
C SER A 91 0.68 13.98 -1.27
N VAL A 92 1.36 13.85 -0.13
CA VAL A 92 1.36 12.59 0.65
C VAL A 92 0.05 12.40 1.40
N ALA A 93 -0.57 13.47 1.90
CA ALA A 93 -1.90 13.42 2.49
C ALA A 93 -2.98 13.04 1.45
N MET A 94 -2.93 13.61 0.25
CA MET A 94 -3.82 13.21 -0.86
C MET A 94 -3.62 11.75 -1.27
N PHE A 95 -2.37 11.28 -1.32
CA PHE A 95 -2.07 9.87 -1.62
C PHE A 95 -2.50 8.92 -0.49
N ALA A 96 -2.49 9.36 0.77
CA ALA A 96 -3.00 8.58 1.90
C ALA A 96 -4.53 8.46 1.91
N ALA A 97 -5.24 9.36 1.21
CA ALA A 97 -6.69 9.36 1.09
C ALA A 97 -7.23 8.46 -0.05
N VAL A 98 -6.32 7.85 -0.84
CA VAL A 98 -6.62 6.90 -1.94
C VAL A 98 -6.43 5.47 -1.48
#